data_AF-A0A8C3L8G4-F1
#
_entry.id   AF-A0A8C3L8G4-F1
#
_cell.length_a   1.000
_cell.length_b   1.000
_cell.length_c   1.000
_cell.angle_alpha   90.00
_cell.angle_beta   90.00
_cell.angle_gamma   90.00
#
_symmetry.space_group_name_H-M   'P 1'
#
loop_
_entity.id
_entity.type
_entity.pdbx_description
1 polymer ?
#
loop_
_entity_poly.entity_id
_entity_poly.type
_entity_poly.pdbx_seq_one_letter_code
_entity_poly.pdbx_strand_id
1 'polypeptide(L)'
;MSLKSERRGIHVDQSELLCKKGCGYYGNPAWQGFCSKCWREEYHKARQKQIQEDWELAERLQREEEEAYASSQSTQGAQSLTFSKFEEKKTNEKTRKVTTVKKFFTASSRTGAKKVAQEKVVKQGQLGRERNADNILRDLKEIFTPSWELASPTEAEIQEAKAPSPSINRQASIETDRVSKEFIEFLKTYHKPGQDIYKQCKLFLDTMNHKRDLSIEEQSECAQDFYQNVAEKLQTRWKVPPEKVEKAMDQIEKYIMTRQYKYVFCPETTDDEKKDLAVQKRIRALHWVTPQMLCVPVNEEIPEVSDMVVKAITGL
;
A
#
# COMPACT_ATOMS: atom_id res chain seq x y z
N MET A 1 -18.41 -85.01 -8.07
CA MET A 1 -18.92 -84.14 -9.15
C MET A 1 -18.51 -82.71 -8.82
N SER A 2 -17.89 -82.02 -9.79
CA SER A 2 -17.19 -80.73 -9.63
C SER A 2 -18.17 -79.55 -9.59
N LEU A 3 -18.11 -78.73 -8.54
CA LEU A 3 -18.85 -77.46 -8.46
C LEU A 3 -18.09 -76.39 -9.26
N LYS A 4 -18.58 -76.05 -10.45
CA LYS A 4 -18.06 -74.94 -11.26
C LYS A 4 -18.65 -73.62 -10.73
N SER A 5 -17.78 -72.72 -10.29
CA SER A 5 -18.14 -71.34 -9.95
C SER A 5 -18.39 -70.54 -11.23
N GLU A 6 -19.62 -70.13 -11.47
CA GLU A 6 -20.01 -69.29 -12.60
C GLU A 6 -19.65 -67.82 -12.29
N ARG A 7 -18.59 -67.30 -12.93
CA ARG A 7 -18.17 -65.90 -12.75
C ARG A 7 -19.12 -65.02 -13.56
N ARG A 8 -19.90 -64.17 -12.89
CA ARG A 8 -20.66 -63.08 -13.53
C ARG A 8 -19.66 -62.09 -14.14
N GLY A 9 -19.53 -62.11 -15.46
CA GLY A 9 -18.71 -61.14 -16.20
C GLY A 9 -19.38 -59.77 -16.16
N ILE A 10 -18.61 -58.73 -15.84
CA ILE A 10 -19.04 -57.34 -15.99
C ILE A 10 -18.93 -57.03 -17.49
N HIS A 11 -20.07 -56.88 -18.17
CA HIS A 11 -20.09 -56.36 -19.54
C HIS A 11 -20.07 -54.83 -19.44
N VAL A 12 -18.96 -54.22 -19.83
CA VAL A 12 -18.84 -52.76 -20.02
C VAL A 12 -18.52 -52.55 -21.49
N ASP A 13 -19.36 -51.81 -22.20
CA ASP A 13 -19.13 -51.53 -23.61
C ASP A 13 -17.97 -50.53 -23.76
N GLN A 14 -17.15 -50.68 -24.79
CA GLN A 14 -15.96 -49.85 -24.98
C GLN A 14 -16.32 -48.37 -25.14
N SER A 15 -17.52 -48.08 -25.69
CA SER A 15 -18.03 -46.73 -25.85
C SER A 15 -18.34 -46.04 -24.50
N GLU A 16 -18.69 -46.79 -23.45
CA GLU A 16 -19.01 -46.28 -22.11
C GLU A 16 -17.76 -45.85 -21.32
N LEU A 17 -16.59 -46.35 -21.73
CA LEU A 17 -15.30 -45.97 -21.13
C LEU A 17 -14.70 -44.72 -21.75
N LEU A 18 -15.19 -44.30 -22.92
CA LEU A 18 -14.62 -43.16 -23.64
C LEU A 18 -15.12 -41.83 -23.08
N CYS A 19 -14.30 -40.81 -23.24
CA CYS A 19 -14.60 -39.44 -22.87
C CYS A 19 -15.90 -39.02 -23.57
N LYS A 20 -16.84 -38.44 -22.80
CA LYS A 20 -18.12 -37.93 -23.32
C LYS A 20 -17.97 -36.91 -24.46
N LYS A 21 -16.84 -36.22 -24.54
CA LYS A 21 -16.51 -35.29 -25.64
C LYS A 21 -16.08 -35.99 -26.94
N GLY A 22 -15.99 -37.32 -26.96
CA GLY A 22 -15.63 -38.09 -28.16
C GLY A 22 -14.18 -37.90 -28.61
N CYS A 23 -13.28 -37.43 -27.75
CA CYS A 23 -11.91 -37.07 -28.12
C CYS A 23 -10.94 -38.27 -28.27
N GLY A 24 -11.45 -39.50 -28.20
CA GLY A 24 -10.66 -40.74 -28.35
C GLY A 24 -9.90 -41.19 -27.10
N TYR A 25 -9.99 -40.44 -25.99
CA TYR A 25 -9.40 -40.81 -24.69
C TYR A 25 -10.46 -41.38 -23.75
N TYR A 26 -10.04 -42.15 -22.74
CA TYR A 26 -10.94 -42.69 -21.72
C TYR A 26 -11.41 -41.60 -20.74
N GLY A 27 -12.71 -41.61 -20.44
CA GLY A 27 -13.33 -40.80 -19.40
C GLY A 27 -13.43 -41.57 -18.09
N ASN A 28 -13.61 -40.87 -16.98
CA ASN A 28 -13.89 -41.53 -15.70
C ASN A 28 -15.10 -40.92 -14.99
N PRO A 29 -15.80 -41.68 -14.12
CA PRO A 29 -16.97 -41.17 -13.39
C PRO A 29 -16.67 -39.98 -12.46
N ALA A 30 -15.46 -39.91 -11.89
CA ALA A 30 -15.06 -38.82 -11.00
C ALA A 30 -15.05 -37.45 -11.71
N TRP A 31 -14.78 -37.45 -13.01
CA TRP A 31 -14.86 -36.28 -13.90
C TRP A 31 -16.08 -36.36 -14.81
N GLN A 32 -17.20 -36.91 -14.31
CA GLN A 32 -18.48 -36.99 -15.01
C GLN A 32 -18.41 -37.67 -16.39
N GLY A 33 -17.44 -38.54 -16.63
CA GLY A 33 -17.20 -39.22 -17.90
C GLY A 33 -16.30 -38.44 -18.87
N PHE A 34 -15.63 -37.36 -18.45
CA PHE A 34 -14.63 -36.66 -19.24
C PHE A 34 -13.23 -37.21 -18.99
N CYS A 35 -12.35 -37.12 -20.00
CA CYS A 35 -10.92 -37.31 -19.81
C CYS A 35 -10.31 -36.09 -19.11
N SER A 36 -9.09 -36.21 -18.58
CA SER A 36 -8.40 -35.15 -17.85
C SER A 36 -8.29 -33.83 -18.63
N LYS A 37 -8.06 -33.90 -19.94
CA LYS A 37 -7.97 -32.73 -20.81
C LYS A 37 -9.33 -32.03 -20.99
N CYS A 38 -10.34 -32.80 -21.39
CA CYS A 38 -11.69 -32.29 -21.62
C CYS A 38 -12.35 -31.79 -20.33
N TRP A 39 -12.07 -32.44 -19.20
CA TRP A 39 -12.52 -32.00 -17.89
C TRP A 39 -11.93 -30.65 -17.52
N ARG A 40 -10.62 -30.46 -17.73
CA ARG A 40 -9.95 -29.18 -17.44
C ARG A 40 -10.55 -28.05 -18.27
N GLU A 41 -10.81 -28.28 -19.56
CA GLU A 41 -11.44 -27.29 -20.44
C GLU A 41 -12.87 -26.94 -20.00
N GLU A 42 -13.71 -27.94 -19.70
CA GLU A 42 -15.09 -27.70 -19.22
C GLU A 42 -15.11 -27.00 -17.87
N TYR A 43 -14.23 -27.42 -16.95
CA TYR A 43 -14.08 -26.80 -15.65
C TYR A 43 -13.66 -25.32 -15.78
N HIS A 44 -12.69 -25.01 -16.64
CA HIS A 44 -12.28 -23.63 -16.89
C HIS A 44 -13.41 -22.80 -17.50
N LYS A 45 -14.17 -23.35 -18.46
CA LYS A 45 -15.29 -22.65 -19.10
C LYS A 45 -16.44 -22.38 -18.13
N ALA A 46 -16.84 -23.38 -17.33
CA ALA A 46 -17.87 -23.23 -16.30
C ALA A 46 -17.45 -22.16 -15.27
N ARG A 47 -16.18 -22.17 -14.86
CA ARG A 47 -15.64 -21.18 -13.94
C ARG A 47 -15.55 -19.77 -14.53
N GLN A 48 -15.17 -19.62 -15.79
CA GLN A 48 -15.19 -18.31 -16.47
C GLN A 48 -16.61 -17.74 -16.56
N LYS A 49 -17.61 -18.59 -16.84
CA LYS A 49 -19.01 -18.19 -16.84
C LYS A 49 -19.47 -17.73 -15.46
N GLN A 50 -19.10 -18.46 -14.41
CA GLN A 50 -19.42 -18.07 -13.03
C GLN A 50 -18.79 -16.73 -12.65
N ILE A 51 -17.51 -16.50 -12.98
CA ILE A 51 -16.84 -15.21 -12.74
C ILE A 51 -17.55 -14.06 -13.46
N GLN A 52 -17.98 -14.30 -14.71
CA GLN A 52 -18.72 -13.31 -15.48
C GLN A 52 -20.08 -12.99 -14.84
N GLU A 53 -20.81 -14.02 -14.39
CA GLU A 53 -22.08 -13.86 -13.69
C GLU A 53 -21.92 -13.12 -12.35
N ASP A 54 -20.87 -13.43 -11.59
CA ASP A 54 -20.55 -12.77 -10.32
C ASP A 54 -20.17 -11.30 -10.55
N TRP A 55 -19.44 -10.98 -11.62
CA TRP A 55 -19.11 -9.61 -12.02
C TRP A 55 -20.37 -8.80 -12.37
N GLU A 56 -21.26 -9.36 -13.21
CA GLU A 56 -22.51 -8.73 -13.60
C GLU A 56 -23.43 -8.50 -12.40
N LEU A 57 -23.46 -9.44 -11.45
CA LEU A 57 -24.19 -9.29 -10.20
C LEU A 57 -23.61 -8.17 -9.33
N ALA A 58 -22.29 -8.10 -9.21
CA ALA A 58 -21.61 -7.04 -8.44
C ALA A 58 -21.89 -5.65 -9.05
N GLU A 59 -21.84 -5.51 -10.37
CA GLU A 59 -22.17 -4.25 -11.06
C GLU A 59 -23.62 -3.84 -10.79
N ARG A 60 -24.56 -4.80 -10.81
CA ARG A 60 -25.98 -4.53 -10.52
C ARG A 60 -26.20 -4.08 -9.08
N LEU A 61 -25.58 -4.76 -8.10
CA LEU A 61 -25.68 -4.40 -6.69
C LEU A 61 -25.11 -3.00 -6.42
N GLN A 62 -23.99 -2.67 -7.07
CA GLN A 62 -23.38 -1.35 -6.92
C GLN A 62 -24.26 -0.24 -7.49
N ARG A 63 -24.92 -0.48 -8.64
CA ARG A 63 -25.90 0.47 -9.19
C ARG A 63 -27.10 0.66 -8.25
N GLU A 64 -27.61 -0.41 -7.65
CA GLU A 64 -28.71 -0.35 -6.69
C GLU A 64 -28.31 0.43 -5.41
N GLU A 65 -27.08 0.25 -4.92
CA GLU A 65 -26.54 1.00 -3.77
C GLU A 65 -26.40 2.49 -4.09
N GLU A 66 -25.89 2.85 -5.27
CA GLU A 66 -25.78 4.24 -5.73
C GLU A 66 -27.17 4.89 -5.92
N GLU A 67 -28.16 4.17 -6.45
CA GLU A 67 -29.55 4.62 -6.57
C GLU A 67 -30.22 4.81 -5.19
N ALA A 68 -29.99 3.89 -4.25
CA ALA A 68 -30.48 4.02 -2.88
C ALA A 68 -29.84 5.22 -2.16
N TYR A 69 -28.54 5.44 -2.37
CA TYR A 69 -27.81 6.58 -1.83
C TYR A 69 -28.31 7.91 -2.42
N ALA A 70 -28.48 8.00 -3.74
CA ALA A 70 -29.05 9.17 -4.41
C ALA A 70 -30.51 9.44 -4.00
N SER A 71 -31.32 8.39 -3.83
CA SER A 71 -32.69 8.51 -3.33
C SER A 71 -32.72 9.05 -1.90
N SER A 72 -31.76 8.67 -1.05
CA SER A 72 -31.67 9.14 0.34
C SER A 72 -31.26 10.62 0.48
N GLN A 73 -30.54 11.18 -0.50
CA GLN A 73 -30.23 12.62 -0.52
C GLN A 73 -31.42 13.48 -0.96
N SER A 74 -32.37 12.95 -1.72
CA SER A 74 -33.54 13.70 -2.18
C SER A 74 -34.62 13.94 -1.11
N THR A 75 -34.52 13.30 0.07
CA THR A 75 -35.52 13.42 1.15
C THR A 75 -35.03 14.12 2.42
N GLN A 76 -33.83 14.73 2.41
CA GLN A 76 -33.39 15.60 3.51
C GLN A 76 -33.79 17.06 3.29
N GLY A 77 -35.11 17.27 3.25
CA GLY A 77 -35.75 18.54 3.53
C GLY A 77 -36.76 18.33 4.65
N ALA A 78 -36.31 18.53 5.89
CA ALA A 78 -37.05 18.50 7.16
C ALA A 78 -36.99 17.21 8.00
N GLN A 79 -36.61 17.44 9.27
CA GLN A 79 -36.67 16.58 10.47
C GLN A 79 -35.42 15.75 10.80
N SER A 80 -34.41 16.47 11.31
CA SER A 80 -33.46 15.94 12.29
C SER A 80 -34.21 15.60 13.58
N LEU A 81 -34.37 14.30 13.86
CA LEU A 81 -34.78 13.81 15.18
C LEU A 81 -33.54 13.32 15.93
N THR A 82 -33.32 13.99 17.06
CA THR A 82 -32.23 13.84 18.01
C THR A 82 -32.27 12.51 18.75
N PHE A 83 -31.19 11.72 18.67
CA PHE A 83 -30.90 10.62 19.60
C PHE A 83 -29.82 11.06 20.60
N SER A 84 -30.15 12.02 21.47
CA SER A 84 -29.30 12.46 22.59
C SER A 84 -29.78 11.87 23.92
N LYS A 85 -30.05 10.56 24.00
CA LYS A 85 -30.58 9.98 25.23
C LYS A 85 -30.12 8.54 25.49
N PHE A 86 -28.82 8.32 25.65
CA PHE A 86 -28.33 7.15 26.40
C PHE A 86 -26.87 7.32 26.89
N GLU A 87 -26.58 8.34 27.69
CA GLU A 87 -25.31 8.46 28.44
C GLU A 87 -25.60 9.18 29.77
N GLU A 88 -26.55 8.67 30.56
CA GLU A 88 -26.71 9.10 31.96
C GLU A 88 -27.17 7.92 32.82
N LYS A 89 -26.20 7.20 33.41
CA LYS A 89 -26.18 6.65 34.79
C LYS A 89 -25.40 5.35 34.93
N LYS A 90 -24.11 5.49 35.20
CA LYS A 90 -23.28 4.66 36.09
C LYS A 90 -21.93 5.37 36.11
N THR A 91 -21.43 5.98 37.16
CA THR A 91 -21.40 5.56 38.56
C THR A 91 -21.12 6.78 39.44
N ASN A 92 -21.96 6.97 40.47
CA ASN A 92 -21.53 7.59 41.71
C ASN A 92 -20.45 6.68 42.32
N GLU A 93 -19.27 7.22 42.67
CA GLU A 93 -18.59 6.99 43.95
C GLU A 93 -17.13 7.51 43.94
N LYS A 94 -16.71 8.07 45.08
CA LYS A 94 -15.34 8.36 45.58
C LYS A 94 -14.67 9.72 45.28
N THR A 95 -14.97 10.68 46.17
CA THR A 95 -14.04 11.36 47.12
C THR A 95 -12.54 11.56 46.79
N ARG A 96 -12.07 12.82 46.87
CA ARG A 96 -10.96 13.40 47.69
C ARG A 96 -10.37 14.66 47.00
N LYS A 97 -10.49 15.88 47.57
CA LYS A 97 -9.43 16.69 48.26
C LYS A 97 -8.11 16.78 47.46
N VAL A 98 -7.44 17.91 47.17
CA VAL A 98 -7.30 19.24 47.83
C VAL A 98 -6.34 20.14 46.99
N THR A 99 -6.41 21.48 47.14
CA THR A 99 -5.45 22.60 46.84
C THR A 99 -4.60 22.57 45.54
N THR A 100 -4.44 23.64 44.76
CA THR A 100 -3.67 24.86 45.12
C THR A 100 -3.73 25.87 43.95
N VAL A 101 -4.08 27.12 44.27
CA VAL A 101 -3.69 28.42 43.67
C VAL A 101 -3.41 28.50 42.15
N LYS A 102 -4.30 29.21 41.44
CA LYS A 102 -4.09 29.77 40.08
C LYS A 102 -3.53 31.19 40.22
N LYS A 103 -2.30 31.42 39.72
CA LYS A 103 -1.71 32.77 39.57
C LYS A 103 -1.63 33.14 38.08
N PHE A 104 -2.30 34.24 37.77
CA PHE A 104 -1.99 35.33 36.83
C PHE A 104 -1.26 35.01 35.52
N PHE A 105 -1.87 35.36 34.39
CA PHE A 105 -1.30 36.36 33.47
C PHE A 105 -2.41 37.20 32.83
N THR A 106 -2.16 38.51 32.86
CA THR A 106 -3.02 39.63 32.49
C THR A 106 -2.97 39.91 30.98
N ALA A 107 -4.07 40.48 30.50
CA ALA A 107 -4.32 41.05 29.19
C ALA A 107 -3.22 42.01 28.68
N SER A 108 -3.15 42.22 27.36
CA SER A 108 -3.71 43.45 26.79
C SER A 108 -3.74 43.45 25.26
N SER A 109 -4.88 43.95 24.78
CA SER A 109 -5.34 44.31 23.45
C SER A 109 -4.75 45.61 22.87
N ARG A 110 -4.99 45.80 21.55
CA ARG A 110 -5.39 47.03 20.78
C ARG A 110 -4.49 47.32 19.57
N THR A 111 -4.94 47.17 18.31
CA THR A 111 -5.91 47.89 17.42
C THR A 111 -5.29 48.96 16.51
N GLY A 112 -5.53 48.81 15.19
CA GLY A 112 -5.73 49.88 14.17
C GLY A 112 -4.47 50.57 13.61
N ALA A 113 -4.44 51.19 12.42
CA ALA A 113 -5.19 51.19 11.16
C ALA A 113 -4.63 52.36 10.31
N LYS A 114 -4.39 52.18 8.99
CA LYS A 114 -4.83 53.03 7.84
C LYS A 114 -3.86 53.05 6.63
N LYS A 115 -4.53 53.15 5.46
CA LYS A 115 -4.16 53.20 4.03
C LYS A 115 -3.21 54.34 3.63
N VAL A 116 -2.54 54.23 2.48
CA VAL A 116 -2.70 55.07 1.24
C VAL A 116 -2.18 54.29 0.01
N ALA A 117 -2.81 54.52 -1.15
CA ALA A 117 -2.62 53.90 -2.46
C ALA A 117 -1.59 54.62 -3.36
N GLN A 118 -1.09 53.95 -4.41
CA GLN A 118 -0.68 54.56 -5.69
C GLN A 118 -0.65 53.52 -6.84
N GLU A 119 -0.70 54.02 -8.08
CA GLU A 119 -1.41 53.50 -9.24
C GLU A 119 -0.49 53.34 -10.49
N LYS A 120 -0.81 52.35 -11.37
CA LYS A 120 -0.46 52.15 -12.82
C LYS A 120 1.03 52.01 -13.21
N VAL A 121 1.43 51.18 -14.20
CA VAL A 121 1.10 51.19 -15.64
C VAL A 121 1.47 49.83 -16.29
N VAL A 122 0.66 49.40 -17.26
CA VAL A 122 0.85 48.28 -18.21
C VAL A 122 1.62 48.72 -19.45
N LYS A 123 2.49 47.85 -20.01
CA LYS A 123 2.86 47.84 -21.45
C LYS A 123 2.98 46.42 -22.00
N GLN A 124 2.29 46.20 -23.13
CA GLN A 124 2.37 45.06 -24.06
C GLN A 124 3.58 45.18 -25.01
N GLY A 125 4.02 44.06 -25.60
CA GLY A 125 4.84 44.08 -26.83
C GLY A 125 5.52 42.76 -27.26
N GLN A 126 4.76 41.89 -27.94
CA GLN A 126 5.06 41.07 -29.15
C GLN A 126 6.43 40.40 -29.49
N LEU A 127 6.30 39.10 -29.84
CA LEU A 127 6.74 38.33 -31.04
C LEU A 127 8.23 37.97 -31.33
N GLY A 128 8.43 36.65 -31.53
CA GLY A 128 9.50 36.04 -32.37
C GLY A 128 9.80 34.59 -31.95
N ARG A 129 9.20 33.56 -32.58
CA ARG A 129 9.82 32.55 -33.49
C ARG A 129 10.97 31.77 -32.82
N GLU A 130 10.86 30.45 -32.61
CA GLU A 130 11.32 29.43 -33.57
C GLU A 130 10.73 28.04 -33.24
N ARG A 131 10.41 27.26 -34.29
CA ARG A 131 10.00 25.85 -34.21
C ARG A 131 11.26 24.99 -34.31
N ASN A 132 11.53 24.16 -33.30
CA ASN A 132 12.60 23.17 -33.32
C ASN A 132 12.10 21.81 -32.77
N ALA A 133 12.88 20.77 -32.98
CA ALA A 133 12.58 19.37 -33.27
C ALA A 133 11.86 18.49 -32.22
N ASP A 134 11.01 19.05 -31.35
CA ASP A 134 10.37 18.31 -30.26
C ASP A 134 8.99 17.72 -30.61
N ASN A 135 8.41 18.06 -31.76
CA ASN A 135 7.06 17.62 -32.12
C ASN A 135 6.98 16.23 -32.79
N ILE A 136 8.10 15.55 -33.04
CA ILE A 136 8.10 14.20 -33.65
C ILE A 136 8.25 13.08 -32.60
N LEU A 137 8.69 13.40 -31.38
CA LEU A 137 8.81 12.42 -30.30
C LEU A 137 7.52 12.26 -29.47
N ARG A 138 6.52 13.12 -29.68
CA ARG A 138 5.25 13.10 -28.92
C ARG A 138 4.21 12.14 -29.51
N ASP A 139 4.33 11.79 -30.79
CA ASP A 139 3.37 10.91 -31.50
C ASP A 139 3.69 9.40 -31.36
N LEU A 140 4.78 9.03 -30.68
CA LEU A 140 5.14 7.62 -30.41
C LEU A 140 4.92 7.18 -28.96
N LYS A 141 4.54 8.10 -28.06
CA LYS A 141 4.25 7.79 -26.64
C LYS A 141 2.77 7.45 -26.38
N GLU A 142 1.89 7.77 -27.32
CA GLU A 142 0.42 7.52 -27.24
C GLU A 142 0.02 6.05 -27.49
N ILE A 143 0.98 5.14 -27.74
CA ILE A 143 0.68 3.74 -28.08
C ILE A 143 0.83 2.80 -26.86
N PHE A 144 1.41 3.26 -25.74
CA PHE A 144 1.72 2.41 -24.58
C PHE A 144 1.24 2.91 -23.21
N THR A 145 0.42 3.95 -23.15
CA THR A 145 -0.24 4.40 -21.91
C THR A 145 -1.53 3.60 -21.64
N PRO A 146 -1.68 2.92 -20.49
CA PRO A 146 -2.91 2.22 -20.14
C PRO A 146 -4.09 3.18 -19.91
N SER A 147 -5.27 2.79 -20.38
CA SER A 147 -6.52 3.57 -20.45
C SER A 147 -7.09 4.16 -19.12
N TRP A 148 -6.45 3.95 -17.96
CA TRP A 148 -6.96 4.47 -16.68
C TRP A 148 -6.49 5.89 -16.35
N GLU A 149 -5.62 6.50 -17.17
CA GLU A 149 -5.16 7.89 -17.00
C GLU A 149 -6.12 8.97 -17.54
N LEU A 150 -7.27 8.61 -18.13
CA LEU A 150 -8.17 9.56 -18.80
C LEU A 150 -9.56 9.76 -18.17
N ALA A 151 -9.77 9.32 -16.93
CA ALA A 151 -11.02 9.59 -16.22
C ALA A 151 -10.77 10.38 -14.92
N SER A 152 -10.82 11.71 -15.03
CA SER A 152 -11.09 12.60 -13.89
C SER A 152 -12.36 13.39 -14.19
N PRO A 153 -13.46 13.19 -13.46
CA PRO A 153 -14.45 14.23 -13.26
C PRO A 153 -13.91 15.19 -12.20
N THR A 154 -13.90 16.47 -12.52
CA THR A 154 -13.72 17.57 -11.58
C THR A 154 -14.79 17.50 -10.50
N GLU A 155 -14.41 17.22 -9.26
CA GLU A 155 -15.29 17.42 -8.09
C GLU A 155 -14.58 18.20 -6.99
N ALA A 156 -15.36 19.11 -6.42
CA ALA A 156 -14.97 20.21 -5.58
C ALA A 156 -14.33 19.78 -4.25
N GLU A 157 -13.41 20.61 -3.78
CA GLU A 157 -12.76 20.51 -2.48
C GLU A 157 -13.79 20.46 -1.34
N ILE A 158 -13.93 19.29 -0.71
CA ILE A 158 -14.47 19.17 0.64
C ILE A 158 -13.28 18.83 1.54
N GLN A 159 -12.87 19.82 2.34
CA GLN A 159 -11.86 19.66 3.38
C GLN A 159 -12.42 18.76 4.49
N GLU A 160 -12.14 17.47 4.40
CA GLU A 160 -12.34 16.55 5.50
C GLU A 160 -11.15 16.64 6.47
N ALA A 161 -11.45 16.80 7.76
CA ALA A 161 -10.46 17.08 8.79
C ALA A 161 -9.41 15.96 8.90
N LYS A 162 -8.15 16.34 8.66
CA LYS A 162 -6.93 15.53 8.82
C LYS A 162 -6.91 14.91 10.23
N ALA A 163 -7.30 13.64 10.35
CA ALA A 163 -7.08 12.87 11.57
C ALA A 163 -5.57 12.64 11.71
N PRO A 164 -4.91 13.12 12.79
CA PRO A 164 -3.50 12.88 12.96
C PRO A 164 -3.26 11.38 13.18
N SER A 165 -2.49 10.76 12.29
CA SER A 165 -2.02 9.38 12.45
C SER A 165 -1.36 9.19 13.83
N PRO A 166 -1.85 8.25 14.67
CA PRO A 166 -1.49 8.21 16.09
C PRO A 166 -0.09 7.65 16.40
N SER A 167 0.73 7.33 15.40
CA SER A 167 1.95 6.53 15.56
C SER A 167 3.28 7.31 15.48
N ILE A 168 3.33 8.49 14.84
CA ILE A 168 4.63 9.07 14.43
C ILE A 168 5.39 9.74 15.59
N ASN A 169 4.69 10.36 16.56
CA ASN A 169 5.37 11.27 17.50
C ASN A 169 5.91 10.59 18.77
N ARG A 170 5.31 9.47 19.25
CA ARG A 170 5.65 8.94 20.58
C ARG A 170 6.80 7.92 20.62
N GLN A 171 7.16 7.29 19.50
CA GLN A 171 8.09 6.15 19.45
C GLN A 171 9.43 6.44 18.74
N ALA A 172 9.49 7.47 17.90
CA ALA A 172 10.67 7.75 17.07
C ALA A 172 11.94 8.09 17.88
N SER A 173 11.81 8.77 19.03
CA SER A 173 12.98 9.20 19.83
C SER A 173 13.67 8.02 20.53
N ILE A 174 12.89 7.10 21.12
CA ILE A 174 13.43 5.95 21.87
C ILE A 174 14.10 4.97 20.90
N GLU A 175 13.45 4.71 19.77
CA GLU A 175 14.01 3.84 18.73
C GLU A 175 15.28 4.42 18.12
N THR A 176 15.28 5.71 17.81
CA THR A 176 16.46 6.41 17.27
C THR A 176 17.66 6.32 18.23
N ASP A 177 17.44 6.51 19.52
CA ASP A 177 18.50 6.43 20.53
C ASP A 177 19.01 5.00 20.71
N ARG A 178 18.11 4.01 20.68
CA ARG A 178 18.48 2.58 20.71
C ARG A 178 19.36 2.22 19.52
N VAL A 179 18.89 2.51 18.31
CA VAL A 179 19.63 2.23 17.07
C VAL A 179 20.96 2.96 17.04
N SER A 180 21.03 4.19 17.58
CA SER A 180 22.30 4.92 17.67
C SER A 180 23.32 4.24 18.58
N LYS A 181 22.88 3.69 19.72
CA LYS A 181 23.76 2.94 20.64
C LYS A 181 24.24 1.64 20.03
N GLU A 182 23.32 0.85 19.47
CA GLU A 182 23.63 -0.40 18.77
C GLU A 182 24.61 -0.17 17.62
N PHE A 183 24.40 0.88 16.83
CA PHE A 183 25.26 1.22 15.71
C PHE A 183 26.68 1.62 16.16
N ILE A 184 26.80 2.46 17.18
CA ILE A 184 28.11 2.83 17.73
C ILE A 184 28.83 1.60 18.30
N GLU A 185 28.11 0.72 19.00
CA GLU A 185 28.67 -0.52 19.53
C GLU A 185 29.14 -1.46 18.42
N PHE A 186 28.33 -1.64 17.37
CA PHE A 186 28.71 -2.40 16.19
C PHE A 186 29.98 -1.85 15.53
N LEU A 187 30.06 -0.53 15.31
CA LEU A 187 31.21 0.08 14.66
C LEU A 187 32.51 -0.01 15.48
N LYS A 188 32.43 -0.21 16.81
CA LYS A 188 33.64 -0.48 17.62
C LYS A 188 34.37 -1.75 17.15
N THR A 189 33.66 -2.73 16.60
CA THR A 189 34.26 -3.96 16.06
C THR A 189 35.12 -3.71 14.81
N TYR A 190 34.94 -2.57 14.14
CA TYR A 190 35.70 -2.15 12.97
C TYR A 190 36.79 -1.12 13.30
N HIS A 191 37.01 -0.78 14.57
CA HIS A 191 38.06 0.14 15.03
C HIS A 191 38.14 1.46 14.24
N LYS A 192 39.28 1.76 13.58
CA LYS A 192 39.51 2.99 12.82
C LYS A 192 38.50 3.18 11.67
N PRO A 193 38.28 2.20 10.77
CA PRO A 193 37.20 2.25 9.78
C PRO A 193 35.83 2.58 10.39
N GLY A 194 35.50 2.02 11.55
CA GLY A 194 34.23 2.27 12.23
C GLY A 194 34.00 3.74 12.59
N GLN A 195 35.04 4.44 13.05
CA GLN A 195 34.95 5.88 13.35
C GLN A 195 34.71 6.73 12.09
N ASP A 196 35.41 6.39 11.00
CA ASP A 196 35.25 7.10 9.72
C ASP A 196 33.86 6.89 9.12
N ILE A 197 33.32 5.66 9.20
CA ILE A 197 31.95 5.33 8.77
C ILE A 197 30.94 6.14 9.59
N TYR A 198 31.07 6.16 10.91
CA TYR A 198 30.17 6.93 11.77
C TYR A 198 30.17 8.42 11.40
N LYS A 199 31.35 8.99 11.15
CA LYS A 199 31.50 10.38 10.74
C LYS A 199 30.85 10.64 9.38
N GLN A 200 31.02 9.75 8.41
CA GLN A 200 30.37 9.86 7.10
C GLN A 200 28.84 9.78 7.21
N CYS A 201 28.33 8.86 8.04
CA CYS A 201 26.89 8.76 8.29
C CYS A 201 26.33 10.04 8.91
N LYS A 202 27.04 10.65 9.87
CA LYS A 202 26.64 11.94 10.46
C LYS A 202 26.63 13.07 9.44
N LEU A 203 27.70 13.20 8.65
CA LEU A 203 27.79 14.19 7.56
C LEU A 203 26.66 14.01 6.54
N PHE A 204 26.34 12.77 6.20
CA PHE A 204 25.23 12.46 5.30
C PHE A 204 23.88 12.87 5.88
N LEU A 205 23.59 12.53 7.14
CA LEU A 205 22.35 12.93 7.81
C LEU A 205 22.21 14.45 7.89
N ASP A 206 23.29 15.18 8.17
CA ASP A 206 23.29 16.64 8.16
C ASP A 206 23.01 17.17 6.76
N THR A 207 23.65 16.60 5.73
CA THR A 207 23.42 16.97 4.32
C THR A 207 21.96 16.74 3.91
N MET A 208 21.39 15.58 4.25
CA MET A 208 19.98 15.26 3.98
C MET A 208 19.03 16.24 4.67
N ASN A 209 19.34 16.69 5.89
CA ASN A 209 18.51 17.67 6.58
C ASN A 209 18.49 19.04 5.90
N HIS A 210 19.57 19.43 5.19
CA HIS A 210 19.58 20.63 4.34
C HIS A 210 18.89 20.43 3.00
N LYS A 211 18.81 19.18 2.52
CA LYS A 211 18.16 18.79 1.27
C LYS A 211 16.70 18.36 1.43
N ARG A 212 16.10 18.53 2.62
CA ARG A 212 14.73 18.06 2.92
C ARG A 212 13.64 18.68 2.04
N ASP A 213 13.91 19.87 1.50
CA ASP A 213 12.96 20.64 0.67
C ASP A 213 13.14 20.32 -0.84
N LEU A 214 14.11 19.48 -1.20
CA LEU A 214 14.32 18.98 -2.56
C LEU A 214 13.33 17.86 -2.90
N SER A 215 13.24 17.51 -4.19
CA SER A 215 12.35 16.42 -4.61
C SER A 215 12.76 15.08 -3.99
N ILE A 216 11.81 14.15 -3.87
CA ILE A 216 12.08 12.83 -3.29
C ILE A 216 13.08 12.04 -4.15
N GLU A 217 13.07 12.27 -5.47
CA GLU A 217 14.01 11.70 -6.43
C GLU A 217 15.43 12.19 -6.15
N GLU A 218 15.64 13.51 -5.97
CA GLU A 218 16.95 14.08 -5.65
C GLU A 218 17.46 13.62 -4.28
N GLN A 219 16.55 13.48 -3.31
CA GLN A 219 16.87 12.93 -1.99
C GLN A 219 17.28 11.45 -2.09
N SER A 220 16.59 10.67 -2.92
CA SER A 220 16.90 9.27 -3.21
C SER A 220 18.25 9.12 -3.89
N GLU A 221 18.53 9.89 -4.93
CA GLU A 221 19.83 9.90 -5.62
C GLU A 221 20.97 10.21 -4.63
N CYS A 222 20.79 11.21 -3.76
CA CYS A 222 21.78 11.55 -2.74
C CYS A 222 22.04 10.38 -1.77
N ALA A 223 21.00 9.61 -1.41
CA ALA A 223 21.14 8.44 -0.56
C ALA A 223 21.83 7.27 -1.28
N GLN A 224 21.48 7.02 -2.55
CA GLN A 224 22.10 5.97 -3.37
C GLN A 224 23.59 6.25 -3.60
N ASP A 225 23.95 7.48 -3.95
CA ASP A 225 25.35 7.91 -4.08
C ASP A 225 26.11 7.69 -2.78
N PHE A 226 25.50 8.01 -1.63
CA PHE A 226 26.12 7.76 -0.34
C PHE A 226 26.37 6.27 -0.11
N TYR A 227 25.38 5.41 -0.33
CA TYR A 227 25.53 3.97 -0.12
C TYR A 227 26.61 3.38 -1.03
N GLN A 228 26.62 3.74 -2.31
CA GLN A 228 27.62 3.29 -3.27
C GLN A 228 29.03 3.75 -2.87
N ASN A 229 29.19 5.02 -2.49
CA ASN A 229 30.47 5.58 -2.06
C ASN A 229 31.01 4.92 -0.78
N VAL A 230 30.15 4.58 0.18
CA VAL A 230 30.58 3.93 1.43
C VAL A 230 30.94 2.46 1.17
N ALA A 231 30.13 1.75 0.38
CA ALA A 231 30.41 0.36 -0.01
C ALA A 231 31.75 0.25 -0.76
N GLU A 232 32.01 1.16 -1.70
CA GLU A 232 33.27 1.20 -2.43
C GLU A 232 34.45 1.48 -1.49
N LYS A 233 34.33 2.43 -0.55
CA LYS A 233 35.39 2.72 0.44
C LYS A 233 35.66 1.53 1.37
N LEU A 234 34.62 0.80 1.78
CA LEU A 234 34.73 -0.43 2.58
C LEU A 234 35.57 -1.50 1.87
N GLN A 235 35.36 -1.69 0.57
CA GLN A 235 36.07 -2.69 -0.22
C GLN A 235 37.47 -2.22 -0.62
N THR A 236 37.61 -1.01 -1.16
CA THR A 236 38.87 -0.52 -1.77
C THR A 236 39.87 -0.03 -0.72
N ARG A 237 39.43 0.82 0.21
CA ARG A 237 40.31 1.52 1.15
C ARG A 237 40.56 0.72 2.42
N TRP A 238 39.52 0.10 2.96
CA TRP A 238 39.60 -0.66 4.22
C TRP A 238 39.75 -2.16 4.03
N LYS A 239 39.66 -2.67 2.78
CA LYS A 239 39.83 -4.09 2.43
C LYS A 239 39.00 -5.02 3.33
N VAL A 240 37.78 -4.59 3.65
CA VAL A 240 36.86 -5.37 4.49
C VAL A 240 36.37 -6.58 3.68
N PRO A 241 36.33 -7.80 4.26
CA PRO A 241 35.78 -8.97 3.59
C PRO A 241 34.33 -8.74 3.13
N PRO A 242 33.92 -9.24 1.95
CA PRO A 242 32.61 -8.93 1.36
C PRO A 242 31.44 -9.29 2.29
N GLU A 243 31.50 -10.42 3.01
CA GLU A 243 30.48 -10.82 3.99
C GLU A 243 30.32 -9.81 5.16
N LYS A 244 31.41 -9.13 5.53
CA LYS A 244 31.38 -8.09 6.55
C LYS A 244 30.94 -6.75 5.99
N VAL A 245 31.18 -6.50 4.70
CA VAL A 245 30.69 -5.30 4.01
C VAL A 245 29.17 -5.29 3.98
N GLU A 246 28.54 -6.39 3.57
CA GLU A 246 27.08 -6.53 3.56
C GLU A 246 26.47 -6.22 4.94
N LYS A 247 26.95 -6.90 5.99
CA LYS A 247 26.51 -6.63 7.37
C LYS A 247 26.74 -5.20 7.82
N ALA A 248 27.83 -4.56 7.38
CA ALA A 248 28.10 -3.17 7.71
C ALA A 248 27.11 -2.23 6.99
N MET A 249 26.83 -2.49 5.71
CA MET A 249 25.86 -1.74 4.93
C MET A 249 24.45 -1.85 5.50
N ASP A 250 24.01 -3.05 5.91
CA ASP A 250 22.72 -3.26 6.59
C ASP A 250 22.61 -2.41 7.86
N GLN A 251 23.68 -2.36 8.66
CA GLN A 251 23.70 -1.55 9.89
C GLN A 251 23.72 -0.05 9.59
N ILE A 252 24.41 0.37 8.53
CA ILE A 252 24.41 1.76 8.08
C ILE A 252 23.01 2.17 7.61
N GLU A 253 22.35 1.34 6.78
CA GLU A 253 20.98 1.57 6.32
C GLU A 253 20.01 1.63 7.49
N LYS A 254 20.05 0.65 8.40
CA LYS A 254 19.23 0.67 9.63
C LYS A 254 19.41 1.99 10.39
N TYR A 255 20.64 2.44 10.60
CA TYR A 255 20.92 3.68 11.34
C TYR A 255 20.41 4.94 10.62
N ILE A 256 20.62 5.03 9.31
CA ILE A 256 20.24 6.20 8.51
C ILE A 256 18.72 6.24 8.31
N MET A 257 18.13 5.15 7.84
CA MET A 257 16.71 5.08 7.54
C MET A 257 15.86 5.25 8.78
N THR A 258 16.25 4.69 9.94
CA THR A 258 15.51 4.95 11.21
C THR A 258 15.42 6.44 11.54
N ARG A 259 16.47 7.22 11.23
CA ARG A 259 16.51 8.66 11.51
C ARG A 259 15.80 9.50 10.45
N GLN A 260 15.87 9.07 9.19
CA GLN A 260 15.30 9.78 8.05
C GLN A 260 13.84 9.42 7.78
N TYR A 261 13.36 8.27 8.28
CA TYR A 261 12.02 7.72 8.00
C TYR A 261 10.92 8.78 8.11
N LYS A 262 10.92 9.55 9.19
CA LYS A 262 9.92 10.61 9.43
C LYS A 262 9.89 11.75 8.39
N TYR A 263 10.91 11.85 7.55
CA TYR A 263 11.04 12.87 6.51
C TYR A 263 10.87 12.29 5.10
N VAL A 264 11.34 11.07 4.86
CA VAL A 264 11.36 10.47 3.52
C VAL A 264 10.25 9.45 3.27
N PHE A 265 9.55 8.98 4.31
CA PHE A 265 8.45 8.03 4.17
C PHE A 265 7.14 8.76 3.91
N CYS A 266 6.49 8.45 2.78
CA CYS A 266 5.22 9.03 2.34
C CYS A 266 5.20 10.58 2.51
N PRO A 267 6.13 11.30 1.86
CA PRO A 267 6.23 12.75 2.02
C PRO A 267 5.02 13.46 1.39
N GLU A 268 4.56 14.54 2.04
CA GLU A 268 3.38 15.32 1.59
C GLU A 268 3.55 15.96 0.20
N THR A 269 4.78 16.01 -0.31
CA THR A 269 5.11 16.53 -1.65
C THR A 269 4.86 15.53 -2.78
N THR A 270 4.57 14.27 -2.46
CA THR A 270 4.35 13.18 -3.42
C THR A 270 2.89 12.73 -3.47
N ASP A 271 2.56 11.85 -4.41
CA ASP A 271 1.25 11.22 -4.52
C ASP A 271 1.15 9.87 -3.79
N ASP A 272 2.13 9.52 -2.96
CA ASP A 272 2.21 8.26 -2.20
C ASP A 272 0.91 7.98 -1.41
N GLU A 273 0.45 8.94 -0.60
CA GLU A 273 -0.79 8.79 0.18
C GLU A 273 -2.01 8.54 -0.71
N LYS A 274 -2.08 9.20 -1.87
CA LYS A 274 -3.19 9.03 -2.81
C LYS A 274 -3.16 7.62 -3.42
N LYS A 275 -1.97 7.15 -3.80
CA LYS A 275 -1.76 5.79 -4.33
C LYS A 275 -2.06 4.73 -3.28
N ASP A 276 -1.62 4.93 -2.04
CA ASP A 276 -1.90 4.02 -0.92
C ASP A 276 -3.41 3.91 -0.66
N LEU A 277 -4.13 5.04 -0.63
CA LEU A 277 -5.58 5.05 -0.48
C LEU A 277 -6.29 4.38 -1.67
N ALA A 278 -5.81 4.59 -2.88
CA ALA A 278 -6.38 3.96 -4.08
C ALA A 278 -6.20 2.44 -4.05
N VAL A 279 -4.99 1.95 -3.73
CA VAL A 279 -4.69 0.53 -3.59
C VAL A 279 -5.50 -0.07 -2.42
N GLN A 280 -5.58 0.61 -1.27
CA GLN A 280 -6.36 0.16 -0.13
C GLN A 280 -7.86 0.02 -0.48
N LYS A 281 -8.45 1.02 -1.15
CA LYS A 281 -9.83 0.96 -1.64
C LYS A 281 -10.02 -0.18 -2.62
N ARG A 282 -9.08 -0.37 -3.55
CA ARG A 282 -9.11 -1.45 -4.54
C ARG A 282 -9.06 -2.82 -3.87
N ILE A 283 -8.18 -3.05 -2.90
CA ILE A 283 -8.10 -4.30 -2.15
C ILE A 283 -9.40 -4.56 -1.38
N ARG A 284 -9.96 -3.54 -0.71
CA ARG A 284 -11.24 -3.66 0.01
C ARG A 284 -12.41 -4.01 -0.92
N ALA A 285 -12.44 -3.44 -2.12
CA ALA A 285 -13.44 -3.76 -3.14
C ALA A 285 -13.33 -5.20 -3.66
N LEU A 286 -12.18 -5.85 -3.49
CA LEU A 286 -11.90 -7.23 -3.91
C LEU A 286 -12.10 -8.25 -2.76
N HIS A 287 -12.84 -7.90 -1.70
CA HIS A 287 -13.11 -8.81 -0.57
C HIS A 287 -13.84 -10.10 -0.95
N TRP A 288 -14.52 -10.12 -2.11
CA TRP A 288 -15.24 -11.27 -2.65
C TRP A 288 -14.33 -12.27 -3.40
N VAL A 289 -13.06 -11.92 -3.65
CA VAL A 289 -12.12 -12.80 -4.38
C VAL A 289 -11.78 -14.01 -3.53
N THR A 290 -11.93 -15.20 -4.10
CA THR A 290 -11.62 -16.47 -3.42
C THR A 290 -10.28 -17.07 -3.89
N PRO A 291 -9.60 -17.89 -3.05
CA PRO A 291 -8.36 -18.58 -3.45
C PRO A 291 -8.55 -19.44 -4.71
N GLN A 292 -9.74 -20.04 -4.87
CA GLN A 292 -10.08 -20.86 -6.02
C GLN A 292 -10.06 -20.02 -7.30
N MET A 293 -10.60 -18.79 -7.29
CA MET A 293 -10.57 -17.87 -8.43
C MET A 293 -9.16 -17.49 -8.89
N LEU A 294 -8.21 -17.47 -7.97
CA LEU A 294 -6.80 -17.19 -8.25
C LEU A 294 -5.97 -18.46 -8.52
N CYS A 295 -6.59 -19.65 -8.50
CA CYS A 295 -5.91 -20.94 -8.61
C CYS A 295 -4.79 -21.13 -7.58
N VAL A 296 -4.96 -20.58 -6.38
CA VAL A 296 -3.95 -20.69 -5.31
C VAL A 296 -3.94 -22.14 -4.80
N PRO A 297 -2.81 -22.86 -4.85
CA PRO A 297 -2.72 -24.26 -4.43
C PRO A 297 -2.60 -24.37 -2.90
N VAL A 298 -3.51 -23.72 -2.17
CA VAL A 298 -3.54 -23.67 -0.72
C VAL A 298 -4.91 -24.18 -0.27
N ASN A 299 -4.91 -25.16 0.63
CA ASN A 299 -6.13 -25.67 1.23
C ASN A 299 -6.23 -25.19 2.69
N GLU A 300 -6.96 -24.10 2.91
CA GLU A 300 -7.19 -23.50 4.23
C GLU A 300 -8.09 -24.34 5.14
N GLU A 301 -8.71 -25.41 4.64
CA GLU A 301 -9.42 -26.39 5.50
C GLU A 301 -8.45 -27.18 6.39
N ILE A 302 -7.18 -27.24 6.01
CA ILE A 302 -6.13 -27.87 6.82
C ILE A 302 -5.67 -26.83 7.86
N PRO A 303 -5.83 -27.09 9.17
CA PRO A 303 -5.52 -26.11 10.21
C PRO A 303 -4.08 -25.58 10.16
N GLU A 304 -3.11 -26.45 9.91
CA GLU A 304 -1.70 -26.06 9.78
C GLU A 304 -1.46 -25.09 8.63
N VAL A 305 -2.17 -25.28 7.51
CA VAL A 305 -2.07 -24.40 6.34
C VAL A 305 -2.75 -23.06 6.63
N SER A 306 -3.90 -23.07 7.30
CA SER A 306 -4.58 -21.85 7.75
C SER A 306 -3.70 -21.02 8.68
N ASP A 307 -3.05 -21.65 9.67
CA ASP A 307 -2.11 -20.98 10.58
C ASP A 307 -0.92 -20.37 9.83
N MET A 308 -0.40 -21.06 8.80
CA MET A 308 0.65 -20.51 7.94
C MET A 308 0.17 -19.31 7.12
N VAL A 309 -1.07 -19.32 6.63
CA VAL A 309 -1.67 -18.17 5.93
C VAL A 309 -1.84 -16.99 6.88
N VAL A 310 -2.36 -17.20 8.08
CA VAL A 310 -2.50 -16.13 9.09
C VAL A 310 -1.14 -15.57 9.48
N LYS A 311 -0.13 -16.43 9.65
CA LYS A 311 1.25 -16.01 9.94
C LYS A 311 1.85 -15.20 8.79
N ALA A 312 1.58 -15.59 7.53
CA ALA A 312 2.01 -14.84 6.37
C ALA A 312 1.33 -13.47 6.31
N ILE A 313 0.01 -13.40 6.54
CA ILE A 313 -0.74 -12.13 6.61
C ILE A 313 -0.19 -11.21 7.69
N THR A 314 0.15 -11.76 8.86
CA THR A 314 0.71 -10.98 9.99
C THR A 314 2.15 -10.53 9.72
N GLY A 315 2.85 -11.20 8.81
CA GLY A 315 4.24 -10.89 8.46
C GLY A 315 4.41 -9.85 7.33
N LEU A 316 3.32 -9.47 6.65
CA LEU A 316 3.27 -8.41 5.64
C LEU A 316 3.15 -7.04 6.31
#